data_AF-A0AA90QUM0-F1
#
_entry.id   AF-A0AA90QUM0-F1
#
_cell.length_a   1.000
_cell.length_b   1.000
_cell.length_c   1.000
_cell.angle_alpha   90.00
_cell.angle_beta   90.00
_cell.angle_gamma   90.00
#
_symmetry.space_group_name_H-M   'P 1'
#
loop_
_entity.id
_entity.type
_entity.pdbx_description
1 polymer ?
#
loop_
_entity_poly.entity_id
_entity_poly.type
_entity_poly.pdbx_seq_one_letter_code
_entity_poly.pdbx_strand_id
1 'polypeptide(L)'
;MLSLSESKKDVVYSLLKVAIGIIVVPGAALAFVWYSNWSAERSARVYCDGIQLGSDISVQIEKFEKSIGYKKEPGGKVSVRHYGFPQERFPMGQHTFLFYGFMFDKAYCDVSLSPDGKVTAKNSFIHYD
;
A
#
# COMPACT_ATOMS: atom_id res chain seq x y z
N MET A 1 28.46 53.28 -1.57
CA MET A 1 27.05 53.11 -1.15
C MET A 1 26.30 51.97 -1.88
N LEU A 2 26.92 51.24 -2.81
CA LEU A 2 26.26 50.13 -3.54
C LEU A 2 26.18 48.80 -2.76
N SER A 3 27.15 48.49 -1.88
CA SER A 3 27.21 47.18 -1.20
C SER A 3 26.12 46.94 -0.15
N LEU A 4 25.56 48.00 0.45
CA LEU A 4 24.49 47.89 1.44
C LEU A 4 23.13 47.54 0.81
N SER A 5 22.93 47.90 -0.47
CA SER A 5 21.72 47.61 -1.24
C SER A 5 21.73 46.17 -1.78
N GLU A 6 22.89 45.69 -2.26
CA GLU A 6 23.05 44.30 -2.71
C GLU A 6 22.92 43.32 -1.55
N SER A 7 23.58 43.60 -0.42
CA SER A 7 23.47 42.80 0.81
C SER A 7 22.01 42.64 1.30
N LYS A 8 21.19 43.70 1.24
CA LYS A 8 19.78 43.62 1.63
C LYS A 8 18.95 42.78 0.66
N LYS A 9 19.22 42.85 -0.65
CA LYS A 9 18.53 42.03 -1.66
C LYS A 9 18.87 40.55 -1.49
N ASP A 10 20.13 40.23 -1.20
CA ASP A 10 20.56 38.85 -0.94
C ASP A 10 19.92 38.26 0.32
N VAL A 11 19.80 39.05 1.39
CA VAL A 11 19.10 38.63 2.62
C VAL A 11 17.62 38.39 2.37
N VAL A 12 16.94 39.30 1.64
CA VAL A 12 15.52 39.14 1.30
C VAL A 12 15.29 37.92 0.40
N TYR A 13 16.18 37.68 -0.56
CA TYR A 13 16.08 36.53 -1.46
C TYR A 13 16.34 35.20 -0.75
N SER A 14 17.29 35.16 0.20
CA SER A 14 17.50 34.00 1.07
C SER A 14 16.29 33.72 1.96
N LEU A 15 15.70 34.74 2.58
CA LEU A 15 14.49 34.58 3.39
C LEU A 15 13.30 34.08 2.56
N LEU A 16 13.15 34.58 1.33
CA LEU A 16 12.11 34.13 0.41
C LEU A 16 12.29 32.65 0.01
N LYS A 17 13.53 32.22 -0.28
CA LYS A 17 13.85 30.81 -0.56
C LYS A 17 13.52 29.90 0.62
N VAL A 18 13.86 30.32 1.84
CA VAL A 18 13.53 29.57 3.07
C VAL A 18 12.01 29.48 3.23
N ALA A 19 11.28 30.58 3.05
CA ALA A 19 9.82 30.59 3.13
C ALA A 19 9.17 29.66 2.08
N ILE A 20 9.67 29.66 0.84
CA ILE A 20 9.22 28.74 -0.22
C ILE A 20 9.54 27.29 0.18
N GLY A 21 10.74 27.01 0.69
CA GLY A 21 11.12 25.68 1.16
C GLY A 21 10.18 25.14 2.24
N ILE A 22 9.80 25.99 3.21
CA ILE A 22 8.88 25.64 4.29
C ILE A 22 7.47 25.33 3.76
N ILE A 23 7.04 25.88 2.64
CA ILE A 23 5.71 25.60 2.06
C ILE A 23 5.77 24.38 1.14
N VAL A 24 6.79 24.31 0.27
CA VAL A 24 6.89 23.28 -0.77
C VAL A 24 7.22 21.91 -0.16
N VAL A 25 8.10 21.84 0.84
CA VAL A 25 8.53 20.55 1.40
C VAL A 25 7.38 19.83 2.12
N PRO A 26 6.59 20.48 3.01
CA PRO A 26 5.41 19.84 3.59
C PRO A 26 4.35 19.49 2.55
N GLY A 27 4.14 20.35 1.54
CA GLY A 27 3.21 20.06 0.45
C GLY A 27 3.61 18.81 -0.34
N ALA A 28 4.89 18.67 -0.68
CA ALA A 28 5.43 17.49 -1.35
C ALA A 28 5.34 16.24 -0.48
N ALA A 29 5.61 16.37 0.83
CA ALA A 29 5.46 15.26 1.77
C ALA A 29 4.01 14.78 1.84
N LEU A 30 3.04 15.69 1.99
CA LEU A 30 1.61 15.35 1.99
C LEU A 30 1.15 14.71 0.67
N ALA A 31 1.61 15.24 -0.46
CA ALA A 31 1.32 14.66 -1.76
C ALA A 31 1.89 13.24 -1.90
N PHE A 32 3.10 13.00 -1.40
CA PHE A 32 3.71 11.67 -1.37
C PHE A 32 2.89 10.69 -0.53
N VAL A 33 2.50 11.08 0.70
CA VAL A 33 1.67 10.24 1.57
C VAL A 33 0.35 9.89 0.89
N TRP A 34 -0.35 10.89 0.34
CA TRP A 34 -1.62 10.68 -0.35
C TRP A 34 -1.47 9.73 -1.55
N TYR A 35 -0.43 9.94 -2.36
CA TYR A 35 -0.16 9.10 -3.53
C TYR A 35 0.14 7.65 -3.13
N SER A 36 0.94 7.43 -2.09
CA SER A 36 1.23 6.09 -1.58
C SER A 36 -0.04 5.35 -1.14
N ASN A 37 -0.94 6.04 -0.44
CA ASN A 37 -2.19 5.46 0.04
C ASN A 37 -3.15 5.16 -1.11
N TRP A 38 -3.31 6.09 -2.04
CA TRP A 38 -4.11 5.89 -3.24
C TRP A 38 -3.58 4.75 -4.12
N SER A 39 -2.25 4.64 -4.25
CA SER A 39 -1.61 3.55 -4.98
C SER A 39 -1.87 2.19 -4.32
N ALA A 40 -1.83 2.12 -2.99
CA ALA A 40 -2.17 0.91 -2.25
C ALA A 40 -3.65 0.52 -2.46
N GLU A 41 -4.58 1.49 -2.38
CA GLU A 41 -6.00 1.26 -2.65
C GLU A 41 -6.22 0.70 -4.05
N ARG A 42 -5.63 1.36 -5.05
CA ARG A 42 -5.76 0.99 -6.46
C ARG A 42 -5.22 -0.42 -6.70
N SER A 43 -4.08 -0.74 -6.09
CA SER A 43 -3.46 -2.05 -6.23
C SER A 43 -4.33 -3.15 -5.62
N ALA A 44 -4.89 -2.92 -4.41
CA ALA A 44 -5.81 -3.84 -3.77
C ALA A 44 -7.07 -4.07 -4.61
N ARG A 45 -7.68 -3.00 -5.12
CA ARG A 45 -8.88 -3.07 -5.96
C ARG A 45 -8.61 -3.83 -7.26
N VAL A 46 -7.57 -3.44 -8.00
CA VAL A 46 -7.20 -4.10 -9.27
C VAL A 46 -6.90 -5.58 -9.05
N TYR A 47 -6.17 -5.92 -7.98
CA TYR A 47 -5.88 -7.30 -7.64
C TYR A 47 -7.16 -8.08 -7.31
N CYS A 48 -8.04 -7.53 -6.46
CA CYS A 48 -9.31 -8.16 -6.13
C CYS A 48 -10.20 -8.36 -7.35
N ASP A 49 -10.32 -7.34 -8.21
CA ASP A 49 -11.09 -7.41 -9.45
C ASP A 49 -10.53 -8.48 -10.39
N GLY A 50 -9.22 -8.69 -10.40
CA GLY A 50 -8.54 -9.73 -11.18
C GLY A 50 -8.80 -11.18 -10.73
N ILE A 51 -9.24 -11.41 -9.49
CA ILE A 51 -9.53 -12.76 -8.98
C ILE A 51 -10.85 -13.27 -9.58
N GLN A 52 -10.80 -14.40 -10.29
CA GLN A 52 -12.01 -15.01 -10.85
C GLN A 52 -12.77 -15.80 -9.77
N LEU A 53 -14.08 -15.63 -9.71
CA LEU A 53 -14.96 -16.47 -8.89
C LEU A 53 -14.89 -17.91 -9.39
N GLY A 54 -14.92 -18.88 -8.48
CA GLY A 54 -14.77 -20.31 -8.76
C GLY A 54 -13.34 -20.74 -9.06
N SER A 55 -12.36 -19.82 -9.14
CA SER A 55 -10.95 -20.19 -9.28
C SER A 55 -10.37 -20.71 -7.97
N ASP A 56 -9.34 -21.55 -8.06
CA ASP A 56 -8.59 -22.04 -6.90
C ASP A 56 -7.74 -20.92 -6.31
N ILE A 57 -7.87 -20.69 -5.00
CA ILE A 57 -7.13 -19.65 -4.29
C ILE A 57 -5.61 -19.87 -4.34
N SER A 58 -5.16 -21.12 -4.43
CA SER A 58 -3.73 -21.49 -4.45
C SER A 58 -3.00 -20.88 -5.64
N VAL A 59 -3.67 -20.80 -6.80
CA VAL A 59 -3.13 -20.18 -8.02
C VAL A 59 -3.03 -18.66 -7.86
N GLN A 60 -3.99 -18.03 -7.18
CA GLN A 60 -3.97 -16.58 -6.95
C GLN A 60 -2.89 -16.20 -5.92
N ILE A 61 -2.74 -17.01 -4.87
CA ILE A 61 -1.65 -16.90 -3.90
C ILE A 61 -0.29 -16.92 -4.60
N GLU A 62 -0.05 -17.90 -5.48
CA GLU A 62 1.22 -17.99 -6.21
C GLU A 62 1.49 -16.77 -7.11
N LYS A 63 0.46 -16.28 -7.81
CA LYS A 63 0.57 -15.05 -8.62
C LYS A 63 0.91 -13.84 -7.77
N PHE A 64 0.29 -13.69 -6.60
CA PHE A 64 0.55 -12.60 -5.68
C PHE A 64 1.98 -12.65 -5.14
N GLU A 65 2.41 -13.80 -4.62
CA GLU A 65 3.77 -14.04 -4.14
C GLU A 65 4.81 -13.64 -5.19
N LYS A 66 4.60 -14.07 -6.44
CA LYS A 66 5.48 -13.71 -7.56
C LYS A 66 5.50 -12.21 -7.82
N SER A 67 4.35 -11.53 -7.74
CA SER A 67 4.22 -10.10 -8.00
C SER A 67 4.96 -9.22 -6.99
N ILE A 68 5.05 -9.65 -5.74
CA ILE A 68 5.77 -8.94 -4.66
C ILE A 68 7.23 -9.39 -4.53
N GLY A 69 7.72 -10.25 -5.44
CA GLY A 69 9.09 -10.76 -5.42
C GLY A 69 9.37 -11.72 -4.27
N TYR A 70 8.35 -12.36 -3.70
CA TYR A 70 8.52 -13.32 -2.63
C TYR A 70 9.22 -14.58 -3.15
N LYS A 71 10.28 -15.00 -2.47
CA LYS A 71 10.97 -16.27 -2.72
C LYS A 71 10.61 -17.25 -1.61
N LYS A 72 9.86 -18.29 -1.95
CA LYS A 72 9.58 -19.41 -1.04
C LYS A 72 10.90 -20.05 -0.60
N GLU A 73 11.18 -20.06 0.70
CA GLU A 73 12.24 -20.91 1.24
C GLU A 73 11.76 -22.39 1.16
N PRO A 74 12.58 -23.31 0.60
CA PRO A 74 12.19 -24.71 0.49
C PRO A 74 12.02 -25.32 1.90
N GLY A 75 10.80 -25.79 2.20
CA GLY A 75 10.43 -26.31 3.52
C GLY A 75 9.84 -25.29 4.50
N GLY A 76 9.80 -24.00 4.13
CA GLY A 76 9.17 -22.95 4.93
C GLY A 76 7.65 -22.92 4.73
N LYS A 77 6.88 -22.94 5.83
CA LYS A 77 5.46 -22.58 5.80
C LYS A 77 5.37 -21.08 5.46
N VAL A 78 5.12 -20.79 4.19
CA VAL A 78 4.70 -19.53 3.55
C VAL A 78 4.83 -18.28 4.43
N SER A 79 5.89 -17.50 4.21
CA SER A 79 6.22 -16.23 4.87
C SER A 79 6.14 -15.01 3.94
N VAL A 80 5.10 -14.92 3.10
CA VAL A 80 4.46 -13.61 2.89
C VAL A 80 3.45 -13.50 4.02
N ARG A 81 3.21 -12.32 4.60
CA ARG A 81 2.04 -12.13 5.47
C ARG A 81 0.74 -12.24 4.65
N HIS A 82 0.47 -13.41 4.08
CA HIS A 82 -0.88 -13.93 3.92
C HIS A 82 -1.38 -14.13 5.34
N TYR A 83 -2.41 -13.41 5.77
CA TYR A 83 -3.22 -13.92 6.88
C TYR A 83 -4.14 -14.99 6.30
N GLY A 84 -3.53 -16.12 5.91
CA GLY A 84 -4.16 -17.43 5.77
C GLY A 84 -3.98 -18.26 7.03
N PHE A 85 -3.52 -17.65 8.13
CA PHE A 85 -3.62 -18.20 9.47
C PHE A 85 -4.81 -17.54 10.16
N PRO A 86 -5.62 -18.31 10.92
CA PRO A 86 -6.75 -17.77 11.66
C PRO A 86 -6.22 -16.73 12.66
N GLN A 87 -6.25 -15.46 12.27
CA GLN A 87 -6.36 -14.38 13.24
C GLN A 87 -7.72 -14.54 13.91
N GLU A 88 -7.85 -14.21 15.19
CA GLU A 88 -9.09 -14.34 15.99
C GLU A 88 -10.33 -13.69 15.36
N ARG A 89 -10.18 -12.90 14.27
CA ARG A 89 -11.26 -12.24 13.52
C ARG A 89 -11.49 -12.74 12.09
N PHE A 90 -10.71 -13.69 11.57
CA PHE A 90 -10.84 -14.16 10.19
C PHE A 90 -11.31 -15.62 10.15
N PRO A 91 -12.52 -15.90 9.64
CA PRO A 91 -13.12 -17.23 9.65
C PRO A 91 -12.33 -18.22 8.79
N MET A 92 -12.29 -19.51 9.19
CA MET A 92 -11.81 -20.60 8.34
C MET A 92 -12.64 -20.60 7.04
N GLY A 93 -12.04 -20.18 5.93
CA GLY A 93 -12.76 -19.92 4.68
C GLY A 93 -12.62 -18.49 4.15
N GLN A 94 -11.75 -17.66 4.71
CA GLN A 94 -11.43 -16.34 4.17
C GLN A 94 -9.92 -16.16 4.04
N HIS A 95 -9.48 -15.57 2.93
CA HIS A 95 -8.10 -15.19 2.66
C HIS A 95 -7.99 -13.69 2.43
N THR A 96 -7.04 -13.05 3.11
CA THR A 96 -6.83 -11.60 3.03
C THR A 96 -5.46 -11.29 2.45
N PHE A 97 -5.45 -10.51 1.37
CA PHE A 97 -4.27 -9.96 0.71
C PHE A 97 -4.08 -8.50 1.14
N LEU A 98 -2.83 -8.13 1.47
CA LEU A 98 -2.50 -6.82 2.03
C LEU A 98 -1.63 -6.00 1.09
N PHE A 99 -1.99 -4.72 0.96
CA PHE A 99 -1.28 -3.72 0.17
C PHE A 99 -0.94 -2.54 1.08
N TYR A 100 0.35 -2.34 1.33
CA TYR A 100 0.83 -1.31 2.26
C TYR A 100 0.89 0.06 1.59
N GLY A 101 0.23 1.04 2.20
CA GLY A 101 0.41 2.47 1.95
C GLY A 101 1.54 3.05 2.80
N PHE A 102 1.46 4.34 3.11
CA PHE A 102 2.47 5.02 3.92
C PHE A 102 2.18 4.92 5.43
N MET A 103 3.21 4.53 6.20
CA MET A 103 3.25 4.36 7.67
C MET A 103 2.21 3.43 8.32
N PHE A 104 0.90 3.63 8.11
CA PHE A 104 -0.15 2.87 8.81
C PHE A 104 -1.30 2.42 7.90
N ASP A 105 -1.51 3.11 6.78
CA ASP A 105 -2.61 2.83 5.87
C ASP A 105 -2.40 1.51 5.12
N LYS A 106 -3.40 0.64 5.16
CA LYS A 106 -3.39 -0.65 4.48
C LYS A 106 -4.66 -0.79 3.66
N ALA A 107 -4.50 -1.24 2.43
CA ALA A 107 -5.60 -1.69 1.61
C ALA A 107 -5.64 -3.23 1.61
N TYR A 108 -6.85 -3.76 1.63
CA TYR A 108 -7.15 -5.17 1.83
C TYR A 108 -7.91 -5.68 0.61
N CYS A 109 -7.63 -6.91 0.20
CA CYS A 109 -8.51 -7.70 -0.64
C CYS A 109 -8.85 -8.98 0.11
N ASP A 110 -10.10 -9.08 0.53
CA ASP A 110 -10.65 -10.23 1.21
C ASP A 110 -11.33 -11.14 0.20
N VAL A 111 -11.07 -12.43 0.33
CA VAL A 111 -11.54 -13.47 -0.58
C VAL A 111 -12.16 -14.57 0.26
N SER A 112 -13.48 -14.72 0.15
CA SER A 112 -14.19 -15.83 0.76
C SER A 112 -14.05 -17.08 -0.10
N LEU A 113 -13.92 -18.22 0.56
CA LEU A 113 -13.71 -19.52 -0.03
C LEU A 113 -14.86 -20.47 0.31
N SER A 114 -15.13 -21.37 -0.61
CA SER A 114 -15.92 -22.57 -0.36
C SER A 114 -15.08 -23.63 0.39
N PRO A 115 -15.72 -24.69 0.94
CA PRO A 115 -15.00 -25.78 1.61
C PRO A 115 -13.97 -26.49 0.72
N ASP A 116 -14.13 -26.46 -0.60
CA ASP A 116 -13.18 -27.02 -1.59
C ASP A 116 -12.09 -26.02 -2.02
N GLY A 117 -11.95 -24.87 -1.34
CA GLY A 117 -10.86 -23.91 -1.57
C GLY A 117 -11.04 -23.00 -2.79
N LYS A 118 -12.25 -22.97 -3.38
CA LYS A 118 -12.57 -22.08 -4.50
C LYS A 118 -13.09 -20.74 -4.02
N VAL A 119 -12.82 -19.70 -4.81
CA VAL A 119 -13.29 -18.35 -4.50
C VAL A 119 -14.80 -18.24 -4.67
N THR A 120 -15.52 -17.85 -3.62
CA THR A 120 -16.98 -17.66 -3.62
C THR A 120 -17.40 -16.20 -3.58
N ALA A 121 -16.62 -15.35 -2.89
CA ALA A 121 -16.84 -13.92 -2.84
C ALA A 121 -15.50 -13.19 -2.71
N LYS A 122 -15.49 -11.91 -3.04
CA LYS A 122 -14.32 -11.04 -2.95
C LYS A 122 -14.73 -9.61 -2.64
N ASN A 123 -13.92 -8.91 -1.86
CA ASN A 123 -14.15 -7.52 -1.52
C ASN A 123 -12.83 -6.78 -1.29
N SER A 124 -12.70 -5.56 -1.80
CA SER A 124 -11.55 -4.70 -1.52
C SER A 124 -11.97 -3.50 -0.67
N PHE A 125 -11.23 -3.22 0.39
CA PHE A 125 -11.47 -2.06 1.25
C PHE A 125 -10.17 -1.51 1.83
N ILE A 126 -10.20 -0.26 2.26
CA ILE A 126 -9.13 0.33 3.06
C ILE A 126 -9.50 0.26 4.54
N HIS A 127 -8.51 -0.04 5.38
CA HIS A 127 -8.55 0.29 6.80
C HIS A 127 -7.62 1.47 7.05
N TYR A 128 -8.19 2.57 7.52
CA TYR A 128 -7.46 3.68 8.09
C TYR A 128 -7.34 3.38 9.60
N ASP A 129 -6.12 3.17 10.09
CA ASP A 129 -5.85 3.01 11.54
C ASP A 129 -6.00 4.37 12.27
#